data_AF-A0A841BKW4-F1
#
_entry.id   AF-A0A841BKW4-F1
#
_cell.length_a   1.000
_cell.length_b   1.000
_cell.length_c   1.000
_cell.angle_alpha   90.00
_cell.angle_beta   90.00
_cell.angle_gamma   90.00
#
_symmetry.space_group_name_H-M   'P 1'
#
loop_
_entity.id
_entity.type
_entity.pdbx_description
1 polymer ?
#
loop_
_entity_poly.entity_id
_entity_poly.type
_entity_poly.pdbx_seq_one_letter_code
_entity_poly.pdbx_strand_id
1 'polypeptide(L)'
;MKRMVWSAVMAGVLLCTAACGPEDAPAANAPQKDDKSKRAFTTVTFDLTGGVTLKGTTEANAYVEGEILLGSCAKYAAGGSKNGKTIFTMPYQEKAKIDGKTVHLQANVSPYQGPGTYEGNKVLTGVMGSEPGLFINTDGYSVGFEKEGATSTVTVNADGSGSWKFTHMLPNSYALKPIDGTISWTCGERDR
;
A
#
# COMPACT_ATOMS: atom_id res chain seq x y z
N MET A 1 52.73 12.48 -10.71
CA MET A 1 53.38 13.58 -11.45
C MET A 1 52.36 14.71 -11.62
N LYS A 2 52.75 15.96 -11.28
CA LYS A 2 52.36 17.29 -11.84
C LYS A 2 50.88 17.51 -12.22
N ARG A 3 50.16 18.59 -11.88
CA ARG A 3 50.46 20.00 -11.49
C ARG A 3 49.10 20.67 -11.16
N MET A 4 48.95 21.41 -10.05
CA MET A 4 49.01 22.89 -9.94
C MET A 4 47.80 23.66 -10.56
N VAL A 5 47.02 24.45 -9.78
CA VAL A 5 47.10 25.95 -9.57
C VAL A 5 46.01 26.66 -10.42
N TRP A 6 45.26 27.73 -10.07
CA TRP A 6 45.09 28.67 -8.95
C TRP A 6 43.92 29.65 -9.27
N SER A 7 43.55 30.49 -8.26
CA SER A 7 42.97 31.87 -8.34
C SER A 7 41.51 32.08 -8.79
N ALA A 8 40.59 32.74 -8.07
CA ALA A 8 40.55 33.99 -7.27
C ALA A 8 40.42 35.29 -8.10
N VAL A 9 39.26 35.96 -8.02
CA VAL A 9 39.00 37.43 -8.24
C VAL A 9 37.65 37.74 -7.55
N MET A 10 37.60 38.41 -6.38
CA MET A 10 37.44 39.85 -6.11
C MET A 10 36.11 40.52 -6.50
N ALA A 11 35.45 41.04 -5.44
CA ALA A 11 34.92 42.38 -5.22
C ALA A 11 33.99 43.08 -6.24
N GLY A 12 32.87 43.60 -5.73
CA GLY A 12 32.05 44.61 -6.40
C GLY A 12 30.86 45.07 -5.55
N VAL A 13 31.04 46.20 -4.87
CA VAL A 13 30.08 46.96 -4.04
C VAL A 13 28.88 47.45 -4.87
N LEU A 14 27.70 47.59 -4.24
CA LEU A 14 26.81 48.74 -4.46
C LEU A 14 25.78 48.89 -3.32
N LEU A 15 25.94 49.98 -2.57
CA LEU A 15 24.96 50.58 -1.67
C LEU A 15 23.88 51.29 -2.51
N CYS A 16 22.61 51.07 -2.17
CA CYS A 16 21.52 52.00 -2.50
C CYS A 16 20.63 52.16 -1.26
N THR A 17 20.62 53.36 -0.69
CA THR A 17 19.65 53.87 0.26
C THR A 17 18.55 54.62 -0.48
N ALA A 18 17.30 54.18 -0.35
CA ALA A 18 16.08 54.96 -0.62
C ALA A 18 15.02 54.47 0.38
N ALA A 19 14.66 55.27 1.38
CA ALA A 19 13.51 56.19 1.38
C ALA A 19 12.16 55.48 1.59
N CYS A 20 11.50 55.80 2.71
CA CYS A 20 10.21 55.29 3.15
C CYS A 20 9.07 55.55 2.17
N GLY A 21 8.23 54.53 1.97
CA GLY A 21 6.80 54.65 1.70
C GLY A 21 6.09 53.49 2.41
N PRO A 22 4.98 53.71 3.15
CA PRO A 22 4.14 52.61 3.62
C PRO A 22 3.19 52.24 2.47
N GLU A 23 3.69 51.48 1.51
CA GLU A 23 2.85 50.82 0.51
C GLU A 23 2.58 49.40 0.99
N ASP A 24 1.30 49.07 1.03
CA ASP A 24 0.71 47.80 1.43
C ASP A 24 1.56 46.61 0.99
N ALA A 25 2.25 46.00 1.96
CA ALA A 25 2.85 44.70 1.77
C ALA A 25 1.70 43.73 1.42
N PRO A 26 1.77 42.98 0.31
CA PRO A 26 0.84 41.89 0.11
C PRO A 26 1.00 40.97 1.31
N ALA A 27 -0.12 40.74 2.01
CA ALA A 27 -0.18 39.87 3.16
C ALA A 27 0.65 38.62 2.87
N ALA A 28 1.74 38.44 3.62
CA ALA A 28 2.50 37.21 3.59
C ALA A 28 1.47 36.10 3.74
N ASN A 29 1.37 35.23 2.73
CA ASN A 29 0.55 34.03 2.79
C ASN A 29 0.93 33.33 4.08
N ALA A 30 0.08 33.44 5.10
CA ALA A 30 0.23 32.67 6.31
C ALA A 30 0.33 31.21 5.85
N PRO A 31 1.27 30.42 6.39
CA PRO A 31 1.29 28.99 6.07
C PRO A 31 -0.12 28.47 6.32
N GLN A 32 -0.75 28.02 5.24
CA GLN A 32 -2.07 27.43 5.26
C GLN A 32 -1.99 26.34 6.32
N LYS A 33 -2.67 26.60 7.44
CA LYS A 33 -2.64 25.73 8.61
C LYS A 33 -3.18 24.40 8.14
N ASP A 34 -2.29 23.42 7.97
CA ASP A 34 -2.61 22.09 7.44
C ASP A 34 -3.88 21.60 8.11
N ASP A 35 -4.94 21.58 7.31
CA ASP A 35 -6.27 21.21 7.71
C ASP A 35 -6.20 19.73 8.08
N LYS A 36 -6.42 19.44 9.37
CA LYS A 36 -6.57 18.13 10.02
C LYS A 36 -6.10 16.94 9.16
N SER A 37 -4.91 16.40 9.45
CA SER A 37 -4.31 15.32 8.67
C SER A 37 -5.26 14.11 8.58
N LYS A 38 -6.08 14.03 7.53
CA LYS A 38 -6.93 12.88 7.27
C LYS A 38 -6.06 11.65 7.01
N ARG A 39 -6.58 10.49 7.38
CA ARG A 39 -5.93 9.21 7.14
C ARG A 39 -6.92 8.25 6.50
N ALA A 40 -6.47 7.61 5.43
CA ALA A 40 -7.18 6.49 4.83
C ALA A 40 -6.99 5.20 5.65
N PHE A 41 -8.06 4.45 5.80
CA PHE A 41 -8.10 3.14 6.46
C PHE A 41 -8.94 2.18 5.63
N THR A 42 -8.74 0.89 5.85
CA THR A 42 -9.50 -0.17 5.18
C THR A 42 -10.19 -1.06 6.20
N THR A 43 -11.44 -1.42 5.93
CA THR A 43 -12.14 -2.46 6.67
C THR A 43 -12.11 -3.71 5.81
N VAL A 44 -11.45 -4.76 6.28
CA VAL A 44 -11.20 -5.99 5.53
C VAL A 44 -12.10 -7.09 6.07
N THR A 45 -12.83 -7.76 5.18
CA THR A 45 -13.72 -8.88 5.48
C THR A 45 -13.13 -10.16 4.90
N PHE A 46 -13.03 -11.20 5.72
CA PHE A 46 -12.58 -12.52 5.34
C PHE A 46 -13.77 -13.47 5.34
N ASP A 47 -13.91 -14.27 4.28
CA ASP A 47 -14.81 -15.42 4.20
C ASP A 47 -14.04 -16.58 3.57
N LEU A 48 -13.51 -17.46 4.41
CA LEU A 48 -12.61 -18.56 4.04
C LEU A 48 -13.22 -19.90 4.44
N THR A 49 -12.99 -20.91 3.60
CA THR A 49 -13.46 -22.29 3.78
C THR A 49 -12.41 -23.31 3.35
N GLY A 50 -12.64 -24.59 3.63
CA GLY A 50 -11.74 -25.70 3.28
C GLY A 50 -10.89 -26.14 4.47
N GLY A 51 -9.56 -26.13 4.33
CA GLY A 51 -8.63 -26.53 5.39
C GLY A 51 -8.69 -25.68 6.65
N VAL A 52 -9.18 -24.45 6.54
CA VAL A 52 -9.54 -23.58 7.65
C VAL A 52 -10.86 -22.89 7.32
N THR A 53 -11.70 -22.70 8.33
CA THR A 53 -12.86 -21.82 8.24
C THR A 53 -12.56 -20.56 9.04
N LEU A 54 -12.75 -19.41 8.39
CA LEU A 54 -12.56 -18.11 9.02
C LEU A 54 -13.56 -17.14 8.41
N LYS A 55 -14.38 -16.52 9.26
CA LYS A 55 -15.29 -15.46 8.85
C LYS A 55 -15.20 -14.31 9.84
N GLY A 56 -14.97 -13.10 9.36
CA GLY A 56 -14.92 -11.92 10.22
C GLY A 56 -14.26 -10.73 9.56
N THR A 57 -14.14 -9.65 10.33
CA THR A 57 -13.63 -8.37 9.84
C THR A 57 -12.47 -7.86 10.70
N THR A 58 -11.60 -7.06 10.10
CA THR A 58 -10.54 -6.31 10.79
C THR A 58 -10.36 -4.94 10.13
N GLU A 59 -9.72 -4.01 10.83
CA GLU A 59 -9.34 -2.72 10.26
C GLU A 59 -7.84 -2.60 10.09
N ALA A 60 -7.41 -2.17 8.91
CA ALA A 60 -6.03 -1.85 8.61
C ALA A 60 -5.89 -0.38 8.24
N ASN A 61 -4.68 0.15 8.34
CA ASN A 61 -4.40 1.44 7.74
C ASN A 61 -4.18 1.26 6.26
N ALA A 62 -4.69 2.18 5.44
CA ALA A 62 -4.36 2.16 4.02
C ALA A 62 -2.85 2.39 3.89
N TYR A 63 -2.21 1.45 3.21
CA TYR A 63 -0.76 1.35 3.12
C TYR A 63 -0.41 0.99 1.69
N VAL A 64 0.59 1.68 1.15
CA VAL A 64 1.23 1.31 -0.11
C VAL A 64 2.71 1.16 0.21
N GLU A 65 3.36 0.10 -0.27
CA GLU A 65 4.77 -0.11 0.05
C GLU A 65 5.65 1.07 -0.39
N GLY A 66 6.28 1.73 0.58
CA GLY A 66 6.99 3.00 0.41
C GLY A 66 6.29 4.22 1.03
N GLU A 67 5.00 4.13 1.36
CA GLU A 67 4.19 5.20 1.97
C GLU A 67 3.30 4.66 3.10
N ILE A 68 3.65 4.98 4.34
CA ILE A 68 3.03 4.41 5.56
C ILE A 68 1.75 5.10 6.01
N LEU A 69 1.42 6.27 5.45
CA LEU A 69 0.28 7.09 5.87
C LEU A 69 -0.34 7.81 4.65
N LEU A 70 -1.32 7.17 4.04
CA LEU A 70 -2.05 7.75 2.92
C LEU A 70 -3.13 8.71 3.43
N GLY A 71 -3.16 9.91 2.85
CA GLY A 71 -4.14 10.94 3.21
C GLY A 71 -5.53 10.75 2.60
N SER A 72 -5.68 9.86 1.62
CA SER A 72 -6.96 9.62 0.94
C SER A 72 -7.08 8.22 0.34
N CYS A 73 -8.32 7.78 0.16
CA CYS A 73 -8.61 6.50 -0.49
C CYS A 73 -8.27 6.50 -1.98
N ALA A 74 -8.37 7.66 -2.64
CA ALA A 74 -7.92 7.82 -4.02
C ALA A 74 -6.40 7.57 -4.17
N LYS A 75 -5.59 8.04 -3.21
CA LYS A 75 -4.14 7.74 -3.19
C LYS A 75 -3.88 6.24 -2.97
N TYR A 76 -4.67 5.60 -2.11
CA TYR A 76 -4.59 4.15 -1.92
C TYR A 76 -4.91 3.39 -3.21
N ALA A 77 -6.01 3.75 -3.89
CA ALA A 77 -6.42 3.17 -5.16
C ALA A 77 -5.40 3.38 -6.29
N ALA A 78 -4.66 4.49 -6.27
CA ALA A 78 -3.62 4.75 -7.27
C ALA A 78 -2.42 3.80 -7.17
N GLY A 79 -2.24 3.13 -6.04
CA GLY A 79 -1.07 2.31 -5.75
C GLY A 79 0.19 3.16 -5.54
N GLY A 80 1.35 2.54 -5.65
CA GLY A 80 2.65 3.23 -5.53
C GLY A 80 3.71 2.60 -6.40
N SER A 81 4.97 2.85 -6.05
CA SER A 81 6.12 2.39 -6.83
C SER A 81 7.17 1.74 -5.94
N LYS A 82 7.65 0.57 -6.36
CA LYS A 82 8.73 -0.16 -5.71
C LYS A 82 9.70 -0.67 -6.76
N ASN A 83 10.98 -0.36 -6.62
CA ASN A 83 12.04 -0.75 -7.56
C ASN A 83 11.70 -0.41 -9.03
N GLY A 84 11.08 0.75 -9.25
CA GLY A 84 10.66 1.21 -10.59
C GLY A 84 9.43 0.51 -11.16
N LYS A 85 8.77 -0.37 -10.39
CA LYS A 85 7.52 -1.04 -10.78
C LYS A 85 6.35 -0.45 -10.02
N THR A 86 5.26 -0.19 -10.73
CA THR A 86 3.98 0.18 -10.13
C THR A 86 3.38 -1.02 -9.41
N ILE A 87 2.93 -0.81 -8.18
CA ILE A 87 2.36 -1.83 -7.32
C ILE A 87 1.08 -1.34 -6.64
N PHE A 88 0.18 -2.26 -6.32
CA PHE A 88 -0.89 -2.01 -5.36
C PHE A 88 -0.74 -2.97 -4.19
N THR A 89 -0.61 -2.43 -2.99
CA THR A 89 -0.52 -3.25 -1.78
C THR A 89 -1.92 -3.55 -1.27
N MET A 90 -2.27 -4.84 -1.23
CA MET A 90 -3.51 -5.29 -0.61
C MET A 90 -3.56 -4.85 0.87
N PRO A 91 -4.76 -4.72 1.47
CA PRO A 91 -4.87 -4.29 2.86
C PRO A 91 -3.96 -5.09 3.80
N TYR A 92 -3.03 -4.40 4.44
CA TYR A 92 -1.99 -5.00 5.25
C TYR A 92 -2.17 -4.59 6.71
N GLN A 93 -2.30 -5.57 7.59
CA GLN A 93 -2.23 -5.39 9.03
C GLN A 93 -1.38 -6.48 9.63
N GLU A 94 -0.36 -6.09 10.38
CA GLU A 94 0.43 -7.04 11.14
C GLU A 94 -0.45 -7.68 12.23
N LYS A 95 -0.55 -9.00 12.21
CA LYS A 95 -1.19 -9.82 13.26
C LYS A 95 -2.63 -9.41 13.60
N ALA A 96 -3.47 -9.16 12.60
CA ALA A 96 -4.91 -8.96 12.82
C ALA A 96 -5.50 -10.16 13.59
N LYS A 97 -6.48 -9.91 14.47
CA LYS A 97 -7.13 -10.97 15.25
C LYS A 97 -8.57 -11.13 14.81
N ILE A 98 -8.91 -12.32 14.31
CA ILE A 98 -10.27 -12.69 13.91
C ILE A 98 -10.56 -14.05 14.52
N ASP A 99 -11.58 -14.12 15.38
CA ASP A 99 -12.00 -15.35 16.07
C ASP A 99 -10.83 -16.09 16.75
N GLY A 100 -10.01 -15.34 17.50
CA GLY A 100 -8.82 -15.85 18.20
C GLY A 100 -7.62 -16.21 17.31
N LYS A 101 -7.79 -16.31 15.99
CA LYS A 101 -6.71 -16.57 15.04
C LYS A 101 -5.97 -15.28 14.69
N THR A 102 -4.66 -15.39 14.55
CA THR A 102 -3.86 -14.33 13.93
C THR A 102 -4.02 -14.43 12.41
N VAL A 103 -4.28 -13.33 11.72
CA VAL A 103 -4.47 -13.31 10.27
C VAL A 103 -3.57 -12.23 9.69
N HIS A 104 -2.94 -12.55 8.58
CA HIS A 104 -2.00 -11.66 7.94
C HIS A 104 -2.00 -11.82 6.43
N LEU A 105 -2.42 -10.78 5.73
CA LEU A 105 -2.42 -10.73 4.27
C LEU A 105 -1.15 -10.03 3.78
N GLN A 106 -0.32 -10.72 3.02
CA GLN A 106 0.89 -10.16 2.40
C GLN A 106 0.81 -10.37 0.90
N ALA A 107 0.22 -9.42 0.16
CA ALA A 107 0.26 -9.48 -1.29
C ALA A 107 0.24 -8.07 -1.89
N ASN A 108 1.00 -7.92 -2.95
CA ASN A 108 1.00 -6.79 -3.86
C ASN A 108 0.52 -7.28 -5.23
N VAL A 109 -0.25 -6.46 -5.95
CA VAL A 109 -0.45 -6.61 -7.40
C VAL A 109 0.71 -5.90 -8.10
N SER A 110 1.42 -6.59 -8.99
CA SER A 110 2.56 -6.08 -9.76
C SER A 110 2.72 -6.88 -11.07
N PRO A 111 2.77 -6.23 -12.25
CA PRO A 111 2.65 -4.79 -12.46
C PRO A 111 1.22 -4.29 -12.22
N TYR A 112 1.09 -3.16 -11.52
CA TYR A 112 -0.19 -2.52 -11.28
C TYR A 112 -0.42 -1.38 -12.27
N GLN A 113 -1.55 -1.40 -12.98
CA GLN A 113 -1.87 -0.42 -14.03
C GLN A 113 -2.97 0.57 -13.60
N GLY A 114 -3.37 0.52 -12.32
CA GLY A 114 -4.48 1.28 -11.76
C GLY A 114 -5.69 0.40 -11.43
N PRO A 115 -6.81 1.00 -10.99
CA PRO A 115 -8.04 0.27 -10.68
C PRO A 115 -8.48 -0.63 -11.84
N GLY A 116 -8.92 -1.84 -11.51
CA GLY A 116 -9.25 -2.87 -12.49
C GLY A 116 -9.24 -4.27 -11.88
N THR A 117 -9.39 -5.27 -12.74
CA THR A 117 -9.36 -6.68 -12.38
C THR A 117 -8.08 -7.34 -12.87
N TYR A 118 -7.49 -8.15 -12.00
CA TYR A 118 -6.21 -8.81 -12.17
C TYR A 118 -6.41 -10.30 -11.93
N GLU A 119 -6.17 -11.10 -12.97
CA GLU A 119 -6.42 -12.53 -12.94
C GLU A 119 -5.12 -13.34 -12.85
N GLY A 120 -5.22 -14.50 -12.20
CA GLY A 120 -4.12 -15.41 -12.00
C GLY A 120 -3.15 -14.97 -10.90
N ASN A 121 -2.16 -15.81 -10.66
CA ASN A 121 -1.24 -15.67 -9.52
C ASN A 121 0.04 -14.93 -9.90
N LYS A 122 0.35 -14.83 -11.21
CA LYS A 122 1.60 -14.24 -11.73
C LYS A 122 1.70 -12.73 -11.46
N VAL A 123 0.56 -12.08 -11.26
CA VAL A 123 0.47 -10.66 -10.91
C VAL A 123 0.65 -10.42 -9.41
N LEU A 124 0.63 -11.47 -8.57
CA LEU A 124 0.80 -11.32 -7.14
C LEU A 124 2.28 -11.44 -6.77
N THR A 125 2.75 -10.49 -5.97
CA THR A 125 4.12 -10.43 -5.46
C THR A 125 4.05 -10.20 -3.95
N GLY A 126 5.03 -10.68 -3.19
CA GLY A 126 5.00 -10.45 -1.75
C GLY A 126 5.30 -9.01 -1.37
N VAL A 127 4.96 -8.69 -0.13
CA VAL A 127 5.20 -7.39 0.48
C VAL A 127 6.54 -7.46 1.21
N MET A 128 7.39 -6.44 1.12
CA MET A 128 8.70 -6.43 1.82
C MET A 128 9.63 -7.62 1.49
N GLY A 129 9.48 -8.23 0.31
CA GLY A 129 10.36 -9.32 -0.16
C GLY A 129 9.94 -10.72 0.30
N SER A 130 8.76 -10.86 0.88
CA SER A 130 8.16 -12.17 1.21
C SER A 130 7.55 -12.86 -0.01
N GLU A 131 7.02 -14.08 0.20
CA GLU A 131 6.10 -14.70 -0.75
C GLU A 131 4.69 -14.08 -0.63
N PRO A 132 3.97 -13.89 -1.75
CA PRO A 132 2.59 -13.44 -1.69
C PRO A 132 1.71 -14.52 -1.05
N GLY A 133 0.88 -14.14 -0.09
CA GLY A 133 -0.02 -15.10 0.54
C GLY A 133 -0.84 -14.56 1.70
N LEU A 134 -1.60 -15.49 2.25
CA LEU A 134 -2.39 -15.32 3.46
C LEU A 134 -1.80 -16.21 4.55
N PHE A 135 -1.53 -15.65 5.72
CA PHE A 135 -1.03 -16.40 6.86
C PHE A 135 -2.08 -16.42 7.96
N ILE A 136 -2.42 -17.60 8.46
CA ILE A 136 -3.36 -17.79 9.56
C ILE A 136 -2.59 -18.49 10.69
N ASN A 137 -2.42 -17.81 11.80
CA ASN A 137 -1.47 -18.15 12.86
C ASN A 137 -0.05 -18.24 12.31
N THR A 138 0.53 -19.44 12.29
CA THR A 138 1.84 -19.74 11.71
C THR A 138 1.73 -20.39 10.34
N ASP A 139 0.51 -20.71 9.88
CA ASP A 139 0.27 -21.44 8.65
C ASP A 139 0.20 -20.47 7.49
N GLY A 140 1.15 -20.58 6.57
CA GLY A 140 1.16 -19.82 5.33
C GLY A 140 0.36 -20.52 4.24
N TYR A 141 -0.46 -19.75 3.54
CA TYR A 141 -1.18 -20.15 2.33
C TYR A 141 -0.70 -19.25 1.20
N SER A 142 0.11 -19.82 0.32
CA SER A 142 0.63 -19.14 -0.85
C SER A 142 -0.29 -19.40 -2.04
N VAL A 143 -0.28 -18.48 -3.00
CA VAL A 143 -1.15 -18.62 -4.16
C VAL A 143 -0.65 -19.77 -5.02
N GLY A 144 -1.47 -20.82 -5.14
CA GLY A 144 -1.11 -22.12 -5.70
C GLY A 144 -0.40 -22.02 -7.03
N PHE A 145 0.89 -22.31 -7.03
CA PHE A 145 1.75 -22.35 -8.19
C PHE A 145 1.20 -23.36 -9.21
N GLU A 146 0.63 -22.85 -10.31
CA GLU A 146 0.32 -23.52 -11.59
C GLU A 146 -0.39 -24.89 -11.58
N LYS A 147 -0.89 -25.37 -10.43
CA LYS A 147 -1.65 -26.62 -10.36
C LYS A 147 -3.05 -26.45 -10.94
N GLU A 148 -3.53 -27.49 -11.62
CA GLU A 148 -4.85 -27.52 -12.24
C GLU A 148 -5.96 -27.19 -11.23
N GLY A 149 -6.78 -26.20 -11.56
CA GLY A 149 -7.98 -25.83 -10.80
C GLY A 149 -7.83 -24.68 -9.79
N ALA A 150 -6.62 -24.20 -9.50
CA ALA A 150 -6.43 -23.01 -8.67
C ALA A 150 -6.80 -21.73 -9.42
N THR A 151 -7.54 -20.82 -8.78
CA THR A 151 -7.90 -19.51 -9.35
C THR A 151 -7.57 -18.38 -8.40
N SER A 152 -7.34 -17.20 -8.96
CA SER A 152 -7.12 -15.95 -8.21
C SER A 152 -7.59 -14.78 -9.06
N THR A 153 -8.43 -13.94 -8.47
CA THR A 153 -8.94 -12.73 -9.10
C THR A 153 -8.91 -11.62 -8.06
N VAL A 154 -8.10 -10.60 -8.30
CA VAL A 154 -8.07 -9.37 -7.49
C VAL A 154 -8.76 -8.27 -8.27
N THR A 155 -9.72 -7.60 -7.65
CA THR A 155 -10.37 -6.40 -8.17
C THR A 155 -10.03 -5.24 -7.26
N VAL A 156 -9.58 -4.14 -7.84
CA VAL A 156 -9.31 -2.87 -7.15
C VAL A 156 -10.19 -1.80 -7.78
N ASN A 157 -10.99 -1.12 -6.97
CA ASN A 157 -11.89 -0.06 -7.42
C ASN A 157 -11.21 1.31 -7.27
N ALA A 158 -11.71 2.31 -8.02
CA ALA A 158 -11.15 3.66 -8.01
C ALA A 158 -11.32 4.40 -6.68
N ASP A 159 -12.25 3.95 -5.84
CA ASP A 159 -12.47 4.46 -4.48
C ASP A 159 -11.57 3.77 -3.43
N GLY A 160 -10.67 2.89 -3.85
CA GLY A 160 -9.75 2.16 -2.97
C GLY A 160 -10.35 0.91 -2.32
N SER A 161 -11.64 0.65 -2.53
CA SER A 161 -12.25 -0.65 -2.18
C SER A 161 -11.80 -1.74 -3.15
N GLY A 162 -12.11 -3.00 -2.82
CA GLY A 162 -11.77 -4.10 -3.70
C GLY A 162 -12.05 -5.47 -3.09
N SER A 163 -11.61 -6.50 -3.81
CA SER A 163 -11.72 -7.88 -3.37
C SER A 163 -10.66 -8.78 -3.97
N TRP A 164 -10.33 -9.85 -3.28
CA TRP A 164 -9.56 -10.98 -3.76
C TRP A 164 -10.36 -12.25 -3.57
N LYS A 165 -10.72 -12.87 -4.68
CA LYS A 165 -11.36 -14.19 -4.72
C LYS A 165 -10.35 -15.20 -5.20
N PHE A 166 -10.29 -16.34 -4.52
CA PHE A 166 -9.39 -17.42 -4.90
C PHE A 166 -10.03 -18.78 -4.62
N THR A 167 -9.60 -19.77 -5.39
CA THR A 167 -9.92 -21.17 -5.13
C THR A 167 -8.66 -22.00 -5.07
N HIS A 168 -8.69 -23.03 -4.23
CA HIS A 168 -7.66 -24.04 -4.09
C HIS A 168 -6.27 -23.46 -3.74
N MET A 169 -6.23 -22.44 -2.88
CA MET A 169 -4.98 -21.87 -2.38
C MET A 169 -4.26 -22.91 -1.51
N LEU A 170 -3.00 -23.17 -1.85
CA LEU A 170 -2.25 -24.27 -1.25
C LEU A 170 -1.53 -23.80 0.02
N PRO A 171 -1.54 -24.62 1.07
CA PRO A 171 -0.72 -24.35 2.23
C PRO A 171 0.76 -24.58 1.90
N ASN A 172 1.64 -23.87 2.62
CA ASN A 172 3.08 -24.05 2.57
C ASN A 172 3.55 -25.33 3.27
N SER A 173 2.63 -26.06 3.91
CA SER A 173 2.87 -27.36 4.57
C SER A 173 1.95 -28.43 4.00
N TYR A 174 2.51 -29.61 3.67
CA TYR A 174 1.76 -30.76 3.18
C TYR A 174 0.77 -31.36 4.20
N ALA A 175 0.91 -31.01 5.49
CA ALA A 175 -0.01 -31.48 6.53
C ALA A 175 -1.36 -30.74 6.53
N LEU A 176 -1.44 -29.60 5.84
CA LEU A 176 -2.61 -28.76 5.79
C LEU A 176 -3.41 -29.01 4.50
N LYS A 177 -4.70 -28.68 4.53
CA LYS A 177 -5.59 -28.77 3.36
C LYS A 177 -5.69 -27.42 2.63
N PRO A 178 -5.95 -27.42 1.31
CA PRO A 178 -6.22 -26.19 0.55
C PRO A 178 -7.40 -25.40 1.11
N ILE A 179 -7.42 -24.10 0.80
CA ILE A 179 -8.50 -23.20 1.20
C ILE A 179 -9.09 -22.49 -0.02
N ASP A 180 -10.38 -22.17 0.08
CA ASP A 180 -11.12 -21.33 -0.85
C ASP A 180 -11.56 -20.08 -0.09
N GLY A 181 -11.64 -18.94 -0.78
CA GLY A 181 -12.03 -17.74 -0.06
C GLY A 181 -12.30 -16.51 -0.88
N THR A 182 -12.94 -15.56 -0.21
CA THR A 182 -13.04 -14.18 -0.64
C THR A 182 -12.58 -13.27 0.49
N ILE A 183 -11.68 -12.36 0.16
CA ILE A 183 -11.26 -11.27 1.03
C ILE A 183 -11.69 -9.98 0.37
N SER A 184 -12.62 -9.24 0.97
CA SER A 184 -13.05 -7.94 0.44
C SER A 184 -12.62 -6.82 1.37
N TRP A 185 -12.52 -5.61 0.83
CA TRP A 185 -12.25 -4.44 1.65
C TRP A 185 -12.99 -3.21 1.13
N THR A 186 -13.35 -2.35 2.07
CA THR A 186 -13.72 -0.96 1.80
C THR A 186 -12.56 -0.04 2.15
N CYS A 187 -12.57 1.18 1.62
CA CYS A 187 -11.67 2.23 2.05
C CYS A 187 -12.50 3.40 2.61
N GLY A 188 -12.06 3.97 3.73
CA GLY A 188 -12.63 5.16 4.33
C GLY A 188 -11.56 6.16 4.74
N GLU A 189 -11.96 7.40 5.00
CA GLU A 189 -11.09 8.47 5.48
C GLU A 189 -11.60 8.94 6.85
N ARG A 190 -10.68 9.16 7.79
CA ARG A 190 -11.01 9.71 9.12
C ARG A 190 -9.97 10.74 9.55
N ASP A 191 -10.40 11.66 10.41
CA ASP A 191 -9.49 12.58 11.09
C ASP A 191 -8.51 11.76 11.95
N ARG A 192 -7.26 12.22 12.03
CA ARG A 192 -6.20 11.58 12.81
C ARG A 192 -6.36 11.83 14.31
#